data_AF-A0A3B8XLR8-F1
#
_entry.id   AF-A0A3B8XLR8-F1
#
_cell.length_a   1.000
_cell.length_b   1.000
_cell.length_c   1.000
_cell.angle_alpha   90.00
_cell.angle_beta   90.00
_cell.angle_gamma   90.00
#
_symmetry.space_group_name_H-M   'P 1'
#
loop_
_entity.id
_entity.type
_entity.pdbx_description
1 polymer ?
#
loop_
_entity_poly.entity_id
_entity_poly.type
_entity_poly.pdbx_seq_one_letter_code
_entity_poly.pdbx_strand_id
1 'polypeptide(L)'
;MRKAGQANFAFYLVFDPYSTRTGIAGGASPDAGNEDGDVGVTWSADTTGEAISELRREANEGPVYRWTGEFADPVLEDSYLRASWSEIHSRLRGVLIAVYVFVSWMVFDFITLGFTWPFVLLALGRLAALGAILAALRFFRSPSDRRAFMTCALVTQLLVALISPVSLTLGQVDFAAALLSVVVILFAFYIGVPTRLAANLTLALALCIGFVLITPSLADVSAITLIEICVLFGVVNAIGVEMVRAANRLRREGFVTLLRQQELYDELKREVGVRQEAEQAVRATEESFQSIFYAAPLPIALVDPGTFQVMQANIAALRLFGIADENVAGLDVRQLFDDEDIPERLDKLVLTGRAGSPVEFGMKRVDGTIIHVLVSAAIVHFQGQRAMLIGIQDVTARRKEAEALREARDQATAASRSKSEFLANMSHELRTPLNAI
;
A
#
# COMPACT_ATOMS: atom_id res chain seq x y z
N MET A 1 -23.03 -9.42 44.40
CA MET A 1 -22.93 -8.06 43.83
C MET A 1 -21.52 -7.90 43.29
N ARG A 2 -21.20 -7.55 42.04
CA ARG A 2 -21.93 -7.21 40.81
C ARG A 2 -20.97 -7.61 39.66
N LYS A 3 -21.46 -8.40 38.70
CA LYS A 3 -20.84 -8.60 37.39
C LYS A 3 -21.19 -7.39 36.51
N ALA A 4 -20.26 -6.90 35.70
CA ALA A 4 -20.56 -6.13 34.49
C ALA A 4 -19.45 -6.43 33.48
N GLY A 5 -19.76 -7.30 32.52
CA GLY A 5 -18.92 -7.56 31.35
C GLY A 5 -19.26 -6.56 30.25
N GLN A 6 -18.23 -5.89 29.72
CA GLN A 6 -18.30 -5.21 28.43
C GLN A 6 -17.98 -6.25 27.34
N ALA A 7 -18.95 -6.49 26.47
CA ALA A 7 -18.76 -7.29 25.26
C ALA A 7 -18.23 -6.37 24.14
N ASN A 8 -16.98 -6.58 23.73
CA ASN A 8 -16.41 -6.04 22.50
C ASN A 8 -16.92 -6.88 21.32
N PHE A 9 -17.68 -6.27 20.41
CA PHE A 9 -18.00 -6.87 19.11
C PHE A 9 -16.90 -6.48 18.12
N ALA A 10 -15.98 -7.41 17.86
CA ALA A 10 -15.00 -7.33 16.78
C ALA A 10 -15.63 -7.86 15.48
N PHE A 11 -15.77 -7.01 14.46
CA PHE A 11 -16.08 -7.44 13.09
C PHE A 11 -14.76 -7.82 12.39
N TYR A 12 -14.54 -9.11 12.18
CA TYR A 12 -13.52 -9.62 11.26
C TYR A 12 -14.14 -9.71 9.85
N LEU A 13 -13.58 -8.99 8.89
CA LEU A 13 -13.72 -9.28 7.47
C LEU A 13 -12.34 -9.72 6.96
N VAL A 14 -12.22 -11.02 6.71
CA VAL A 14 -11.06 -11.66 6.08
C VAL A 14 -11.25 -11.53 4.57
N PHE A 15 -10.31 -10.90 3.87
CA PHE A 15 -10.15 -11.00 2.42
C PHE A 15 -8.85 -11.77 2.15
N ASP A 16 -8.99 -12.91 1.47
CA ASP A 16 -7.92 -13.84 1.07
C ASP A 16 -7.33 -13.39 -0.29
N PRO A 17 -6.03 -13.08 -0.39
CA PRO A 17 -5.42 -12.60 -1.63
C PRO A 17 -4.46 -13.64 -2.25
N TYR A 18 -4.94 -14.82 -2.63
CA TYR A 18 -4.12 -15.75 -3.43
C TYR A 18 -4.95 -16.53 -4.46
N SER A 19 -4.96 -16.06 -5.71
CA SER A 19 -4.95 -16.96 -6.86
C SER A 19 -4.25 -16.30 -8.07
N THR A 20 -2.92 -16.38 -8.08
CA THR A 20 -2.11 -16.26 -9.29
C THR A 20 -2.22 -17.55 -10.11
N ARG A 21 -2.57 -17.45 -11.39
CA ARG A 21 -2.13 -18.41 -12.40
C ARG A 21 -1.53 -17.66 -13.59
N THR A 22 -0.24 -17.88 -13.73
CA THR A 22 0.65 -17.50 -14.83
C THR A 22 0.41 -18.38 -16.06
N GLY A 23 0.65 -17.81 -17.24
CA GLY A 23 0.75 -18.52 -18.52
C GLY A 23 1.21 -17.58 -19.63
N ILE A 24 2.52 -17.56 -19.90
CA ILE A 24 3.19 -16.81 -20.98
C ILE A 24 3.34 -17.73 -22.19
N ALA A 25 2.97 -17.27 -23.40
CA ALA A 25 3.65 -17.52 -24.68
C ALA A 25 2.97 -16.73 -25.81
N GLY A 26 3.76 -16.11 -26.70
CA GLY A 26 3.32 -15.10 -27.67
C GLY A 26 3.01 -15.59 -29.08
N GLY A 27 2.72 -14.63 -29.98
CA GLY A 27 2.52 -14.85 -31.42
C GLY A 27 1.73 -13.71 -32.09
N ALA A 28 2.28 -13.16 -33.18
CA ALA A 28 1.88 -11.93 -33.89
C ALA A 28 0.52 -11.92 -34.64
N SER A 29 -0.15 -10.74 -34.60
CA SER A 29 -0.88 -9.98 -35.66
C SER A 29 -2.02 -10.61 -36.52
N PRO A 30 -2.87 -9.81 -37.23
CA PRO A 30 -3.96 -8.94 -36.76
C PRO A 30 -5.34 -9.32 -37.37
N ASP A 31 -6.38 -8.55 -37.05
CA ASP A 31 -7.77 -8.55 -37.58
C ASP A 31 -8.73 -9.66 -37.15
N ALA A 32 -9.67 -9.29 -36.27
CA ALA A 32 -11.11 -9.53 -36.44
C ALA A 32 -11.86 -8.79 -35.33
N GLY A 33 -12.78 -7.91 -35.72
CA GLY A 33 -13.65 -7.19 -34.79
C GLY A 33 -14.57 -8.13 -34.03
N ASN A 34 -14.85 -7.78 -32.78
CA ASN A 34 -16.15 -8.05 -32.19
C ASN A 34 -16.47 -7.00 -31.14
N GLU A 35 -17.68 -6.47 -31.28
CA GLU A 35 -18.33 -5.54 -30.39
C GLU A 35 -18.57 -6.22 -29.03
N ASP A 36 -18.00 -5.67 -27.97
CA ASP A 36 -18.53 -5.79 -26.61
C ASP A 36 -18.09 -4.55 -25.83
N GLY A 37 -19.05 -3.64 -25.63
CA GLY A 37 -18.88 -2.39 -24.90
C GLY A 37 -18.75 -2.64 -23.41
N ASP A 38 -17.55 -3.02 -22.98
CA ASP A 38 -17.14 -2.95 -21.59
C ASP A 38 -16.93 -1.47 -21.22
N VAL A 39 -17.92 -0.87 -20.56
CA VAL A 39 -17.80 0.47 -19.98
C VAL A 39 -16.97 0.33 -18.70
N GLY A 40 -15.68 0.05 -18.89
CA GLY A 40 -14.67 0.25 -17.87
C GLY A 40 -14.61 1.73 -17.55
N VAL A 41 -15.22 2.12 -16.43
CA VAL A 41 -15.00 3.44 -15.84
C VAL A 41 -13.55 3.47 -15.37
N THR A 42 -12.67 3.96 -16.24
CA THR A 42 -11.32 4.36 -15.87
C THR A 42 -11.45 5.54 -14.90
N TRP A 43 -11.37 5.27 -13.60
CA TRP A 43 -11.17 6.28 -12.59
C TRP A 43 -9.76 6.84 -12.82
N SER A 44 -9.62 8.00 -13.47
CA SER A 44 -8.33 8.69 -13.47
C SER A 44 -8.11 9.20 -12.04
N ALA A 45 -6.96 8.85 -11.46
CA ALA A 45 -6.53 9.32 -10.15
C ALA A 45 -6.56 10.87 -10.03
N ASP A 46 -6.49 11.58 -11.16
CA ASP A 46 -6.55 13.04 -11.23
C ASP A 46 -7.94 13.60 -10.84
N THR A 47 -9.04 12.93 -11.22
CA THR A 47 -10.40 13.49 -10.98
C THR A 47 -10.84 13.44 -9.51
N THR A 48 -10.31 12.48 -8.74
CA THR A 48 -10.62 12.34 -7.31
C THR A 48 -9.72 13.24 -6.46
N GLY A 49 -8.45 13.39 -6.87
CA GLY A 49 -7.50 14.32 -6.26
C GLY A 49 -7.89 15.78 -6.46
N GLU A 50 -8.37 16.17 -7.65
CA GLU A 50 -8.87 17.52 -7.91
C GLU A 50 -10.12 17.84 -7.07
N ALA A 51 -11.11 16.93 -7.02
CA ALA A 51 -12.31 17.10 -6.21
C ALA A 51 -12.00 17.24 -4.71
N ILE A 52 -11.00 16.50 -4.20
CA ILE A 52 -10.55 16.60 -2.81
C ILE A 52 -9.72 17.88 -2.55
N SER A 53 -8.96 18.34 -3.55
CA SER A 53 -8.23 19.61 -3.47
C SER A 53 -9.17 20.83 -3.51
N GLU A 54 -10.28 20.75 -4.24
CA GLU A 54 -11.38 21.71 -4.21
C GLU A 54 -12.09 21.67 -2.86
N LEU A 55 -12.34 20.48 -2.29
CA LEU A 55 -12.86 20.34 -0.92
C LEU A 55 -11.93 20.94 0.14
N ARG A 56 -10.61 20.85 -0.03
CA ARG A 56 -9.61 21.52 0.83
C ARG A 56 -9.69 23.04 0.74
N ARG A 57 -10.09 23.57 -0.43
CA ARG A 57 -10.20 25.01 -0.69
C ARG A 57 -11.56 25.56 -0.24
N GLU A 58 -12.65 24.82 -0.42
CA GLU A 58 -14.00 25.18 0.02
C GLU A 58 -14.26 24.94 1.52
N ALA A 59 -13.57 24.00 2.16
CA ALA A 59 -13.65 23.82 3.62
C ALA A 59 -13.20 25.06 4.42
N ASN A 60 -12.50 26.00 3.76
CA ASN A 60 -12.11 27.27 4.34
C ASN A 60 -13.13 28.41 4.10
N GLU A 61 -14.15 28.24 3.25
CA GLU A 61 -15.04 29.37 2.85
C GLU A 61 -16.56 29.06 2.78
N GLY A 62 -17.04 27.85 3.11
CA GLY A 62 -18.49 27.57 3.13
C GLY A 62 -18.94 26.39 4.00
N PRO A 63 -20.25 26.26 4.29
CA PRO A 63 -20.77 25.15 5.08
C PRO A 63 -20.65 23.84 4.30
N VAL A 64 -19.75 22.95 4.76
CA VAL A 64 -19.51 21.59 4.22
C VAL A 64 -20.79 20.74 4.14
N TYR A 65 -21.75 21.03 5.00
CA TYR A 65 -23.03 20.32 5.10
C TYR A 65 -24.22 21.26 4.94
N ARG A 66 -25.26 20.79 4.25
CA ARG A 66 -26.59 21.40 4.28
C ARG A 66 -27.21 21.25 5.67
N TRP A 67 -28.25 22.03 5.96
CA TRP A 67 -28.99 21.90 7.23
C TRP A 67 -29.52 20.48 7.47
N THR A 68 -29.77 19.72 6.40
CA THR A 68 -30.22 18.33 6.42
C THR A 68 -29.16 17.31 6.84
N GLY A 69 -27.89 17.73 6.95
CA GLY A 69 -26.74 16.87 7.20
C GLY A 69 -26.21 16.14 5.95
N GLU A 70 -26.72 16.47 4.76
CA GLU A 70 -26.19 16.04 3.46
C GLU A 70 -25.00 16.94 3.06
N PHE A 71 -24.10 16.48 2.20
CA PHE A 71 -23.02 17.34 1.68
C PHE A 71 -23.61 18.52 0.90
N ALA A 72 -22.97 19.69 1.02
CA ALA A 72 -23.33 20.85 0.21
C ALA A 72 -23.03 20.62 -1.28
N ASP A 73 -21.86 20.03 -1.55
CA ASP A 73 -21.37 19.65 -2.87
C ASP A 73 -22.18 18.48 -3.46
N PRO A 74 -22.85 18.67 -4.62
CA PRO A 74 -23.60 17.61 -5.28
C PRO A 74 -22.74 16.46 -5.81
N VAL A 75 -21.48 16.69 -6.18
CA VAL A 75 -20.58 15.65 -6.70
C VAL A 75 -20.16 14.71 -5.58
N LEU A 76 -19.75 15.29 -4.44
CA LEU A 76 -19.41 14.51 -3.25
C LEU A 76 -20.63 13.75 -2.69
N GLU A 77 -21.81 14.36 -2.64
CA GLU A 77 -23.04 13.70 -2.19
C GLU A 77 -23.41 12.52 -3.10
N ASP A 78 -23.27 12.67 -4.42
CA ASP A 78 -23.54 11.58 -5.34
C ASP A 78 -22.51 10.44 -5.23
N SER A 79 -21.23 10.77 -5.01
CA SER A 79 -20.16 9.80 -4.78
C SER A 79 -20.40 9.01 -3.49
N TYR A 80 -20.75 9.69 -2.39
CA TYR A 80 -21.14 9.07 -1.13
C TYR A 80 -22.33 8.11 -1.31
N LEU A 81 -23.36 8.52 -2.05
CA LEU A 81 -24.57 7.72 -2.23
C LEU A 81 -24.37 6.49 -3.12
N ARG A 82 -23.45 6.57 -4.08
CA ARG A 82 -23.02 5.39 -4.85
C ARG A 82 -22.22 4.43 -3.97
N ALA A 83 -21.26 4.92 -3.20
CA ALA A 83 -20.43 4.10 -2.31
C ALA A 83 -21.24 3.44 -1.17
N SER A 84 -22.22 4.16 -0.61
CA SER A 84 -23.07 3.68 0.49
C SER A 84 -24.33 2.92 0.03
N TRP A 85 -24.47 2.62 -1.27
CA TRP A 85 -25.66 1.98 -1.82
C TRP A 85 -26.00 0.64 -1.14
N SER A 86 -25.00 -0.20 -0.88
CA SER A 86 -25.18 -1.49 -0.21
C SER A 86 -25.72 -1.32 1.22
N GLU A 87 -25.24 -0.32 1.94
CA GLU A 87 -25.69 0.02 3.29
C GLU A 87 -27.14 0.54 3.27
N ILE A 88 -27.45 1.47 2.35
CA ILE A 88 -28.81 2.01 2.17
C ILE A 88 -29.81 0.89 1.84
N HIS A 89 -29.43 -0.01 0.94
CA HIS A 89 -30.25 -1.16 0.56
C HIS A 89 -30.46 -2.13 1.74
N SER A 90 -29.42 -2.39 2.55
CA SER A 90 -29.51 -3.23 3.74
C SER A 90 -30.45 -2.63 4.80
N ARG A 91 -30.39 -1.31 5.03
CA ARG A 91 -31.26 -0.62 5.99
C ARG A 91 -32.74 -0.72 5.62
N LEU A 92 -33.08 -0.73 4.34
CA LEU A 92 -34.46 -0.93 3.91
C LEU A 92 -34.99 -2.32 4.32
N ARG A 93 -34.14 -3.34 4.48
CA ARG A 93 -34.56 -4.62 5.10
C ARG A 93 -34.98 -4.44 6.56
N GLY A 94 -34.38 -3.50 7.29
CA GLY A 94 -34.85 -3.11 8.63
C GLY A 94 -36.26 -2.50 8.60
N VAL A 95 -36.57 -1.70 7.58
CA VAL A 95 -37.93 -1.12 7.37
C VAL A 95 -38.97 -2.19 7.15
N LEU A 96 -38.60 -3.31 6.53
CA LEU A 96 -39.49 -4.45 6.30
C LEU A 96 -40.13 -4.94 7.61
N ILE A 97 -39.39 -4.91 8.73
CA ILE A 97 -39.90 -5.30 10.05
C ILE A 97 -41.05 -4.37 10.47
N ALA A 98 -40.86 -3.05 10.35
CA ALA A 98 -41.89 -2.07 10.66
C ALA A 98 -43.13 -2.25 9.77
N VAL A 99 -42.92 -2.59 8.50
CA VAL A 99 -44.02 -2.83 7.56
C VAL A 99 -44.75 -4.13 7.84
N TYR A 100 -44.06 -5.18 8.30
CA TYR A 100 -44.72 -6.39 8.77
C TYR A 100 -45.57 -6.14 10.01
N VAL A 101 -45.10 -5.34 10.97
CA VAL A 101 -45.91 -4.91 12.12
C VAL A 101 -47.13 -4.12 11.64
N PHE A 102 -46.94 -3.19 10.70
CA PHE A 102 -48.02 -2.42 10.10
C PHE A 102 -49.06 -3.27 9.37
N VAL A 103 -48.64 -4.31 8.63
CA VAL A 103 -49.57 -5.25 7.97
C VAL A 103 -50.25 -6.16 8.98
N SER A 104 -49.54 -6.60 10.03
CA SER A 104 -50.11 -7.44 11.10
C SER A 104 -51.26 -6.73 11.83
N TRP A 105 -51.27 -5.40 11.85
CA TRP A 105 -52.36 -4.59 12.38
C TRP A 105 -53.70 -4.81 11.66
N MET A 106 -53.69 -5.41 10.47
CA MET A 106 -54.90 -5.85 9.76
C MET A 106 -55.75 -6.80 10.60
N VAL A 107 -55.15 -7.58 11.51
CA VAL A 107 -55.90 -8.45 12.43
C VAL A 107 -56.76 -7.62 13.38
N PHE A 108 -56.22 -6.51 13.91
CA PHE A 108 -57.00 -5.59 14.74
C PHE A 108 -58.10 -4.91 13.94
N ASP A 109 -57.81 -4.46 12.70
CA ASP A 109 -58.82 -3.87 11.81
C ASP A 109 -59.96 -4.86 11.54
N PHE A 110 -59.67 -6.16 11.39
CA PHE A 110 -60.68 -7.20 11.20
C PHE A 110 -61.54 -7.41 12.46
N ILE A 111 -60.92 -7.39 13.64
CA ILE A 111 -61.64 -7.54 14.91
C ILE A 111 -62.57 -6.34 15.17
N THR A 112 -62.13 -5.12 14.84
CA THR A 112 -62.91 -3.90 15.10
C THR A 112 -63.97 -3.61 14.04
N LEU A 113 -63.64 -3.80 12.75
CA LEU A 113 -64.51 -3.45 11.63
C LEU A 113 -65.31 -4.63 11.06
N GLY A 114 -64.91 -5.86 11.38
CA GLY A 114 -65.41 -7.07 10.73
C GLY A 114 -65.05 -7.15 9.25
N PHE A 115 -65.66 -8.10 8.52
CA PHE A 115 -65.48 -8.23 7.07
C PHE A 115 -66.36 -7.24 6.30
N THR A 116 -65.95 -5.96 6.31
CA THR A 116 -66.67 -4.86 5.66
C THR A 116 -65.83 -4.22 4.54
N TRP A 117 -66.46 -3.42 3.66
CA TRP A 117 -65.74 -2.71 2.60
C TRP A 117 -64.61 -1.80 3.11
N PRO A 118 -64.77 -1.04 4.23
CA PRO A 118 -63.68 -0.28 4.82
C PRO A 118 -62.49 -1.17 5.23
N PHE A 119 -62.75 -2.33 5.83
CA PHE A 119 -61.70 -3.31 6.14
C PHE A 119 -60.97 -3.77 4.89
N VAL A 120 -61.69 -4.15 3.82
CA VAL A 120 -61.07 -4.61 2.56
C VAL A 120 -60.18 -3.53 1.95
N LEU A 121 -60.62 -2.26 1.97
CA LEU A 121 -59.86 -1.15 1.41
C LEU A 121 -58.59 -0.86 2.22
N LEU A 122 -58.66 -0.90 3.56
CA LEU A 122 -57.50 -0.77 4.45
C LEU A 122 -56.51 -1.94 4.25
N ALA A 123 -57.02 -3.17 4.18
CA ALA A 123 -56.22 -4.37 3.94
C ALA A 123 -55.46 -4.31 2.60
N LEU A 124 -56.14 -3.92 1.51
CA LEU A 124 -55.52 -3.72 0.20
C LEU A 124 -54.42 -2.64 0.25
N GLY A 125 -54.68 -1.53 0.94
CA GLY A 125 -53.67 -0.48 1.14
C GLY A 125 -52.43 -0.96 1.90
N ARG A 126 -52.62 -1.74 2.97
CA ARG A 126 -51.52 -2.33 3.76
C ARG A 126 -50.71 -3.33 2.93
N LEU A 127 -51.38 -4.18 2.14
CA LEU A 127 -50.72 -5.12 1.23
C LEU A 127 -49.98 -4.41 0.09
N ALA A 128 -50.51 -3.30 -0.42
CA ALA A 128 -49.83 -2.47 -1.42
C ALA A 128 -48.55 -1.84 -0.87
N ALA A 129 -48.56 -1.35 0.37
CA ALA A 129 -47.37 -0.85 1.06
C ALA A 129 -46.29 -1.93 1.21
N LEU A 130 -46.67 -3.16 1.59
CA LEU A 130 -45.74 -4.29 1.65
C LEU A 130 -45.19 -4.67 0.27
N GLY A 131 -46.07 -4.75 -0.73
CA GLY A 131 -45.70 -5.03 -2.11
C GLY A 131 -44.71 -4.01 -2.67
N ALA A 132 -44.90 -2.72 -2.37
CA ALA A 132 -44.01 -1.65 -2.81
C ALA A 132 -42.58 -1.79 -2.25
N ILE A 133 -42.43 -2.12 -0.96
CA ILE A 133 -41.09 -2.32 -0.35
C ILE A 133 -40.46 -3.63 -0.85
N LEU A 134 -41.22 -4.70 -0.96
CA LEU A 134 -40.71 -5.97 -1.50
C LEU A 134 -40.25 -5.81 -2.96
N ALA A 135 -41.02 -5.08 -3.77
CA ALA A 135 -40.62 -4.72 -5.13
C ALA A 135 -39.34 -3.87 -5.12
N ALA A 136 -39.27 -2.86 -4.24
CA ALA A 136 -38.08 -2.01 -4.14
C ALA A 136 -36.81 -2.80 -3.78
N LEU A 137 -36.91 -3.75 -2.84
CA LEU A 137 -35.80 -4.62 -2.44
C LEU A 137 -35.44 -5.65 -3.53
N ARG A 138 -36.40 -6.09 -4.34
CA ARG A 138 -36.18 -7.15 -5.33
C ARG A 138 -35.65 -6.61 -6.66
N PHE A 139 -36.22 -5.51 -7.16
CA PHE A 139 -35.95 -5.01 -8.51
C PHE A 139 -34.82 -3.98 -8.55
N PHE A 140 -34.66 -3.13 -7.53
CA PHE A 140 -33.66 -2.06 -7.55
C PHE A 140 -32.41 -2.48 -6.76
N ARG A 141 -31.51 -3.19 -7.45
CA ARG A 141 -30.23 -3.66 -6.88
C ARG A 141 -29.03 -2.81 -7.32
N SER A 142 -29.18 -2.03 -8.39
CA SER A 142 -28.12 -1.18 -8.93
C SER A 142 -28.15 0.23 -8.33
N PRO A 143 -26.99 0.89 -8.12
CA PRO A 143 -26.92 2.30 -7.72
C PRO A 143 -27.64 3.25 -8.69
N SER A 144 -27.76 2.88 -9.98
CA SER A 144 -28.47 3.65 -11.00
C SER A 144 -29.96 3.85 -10.68
N ASP A 145 -30.56 2.89 -9.97
CA ASP A 145 -32.00 2.85 -9.72
C ASP A 145 -32.40 3.58 -8.43
N ARG A 146 -31.43 4.22 -7.77
CA ARG A 146 -31.59 4.87 -6.47
C ARG A 146 -32.80 5.82 -6.42
N ARG A 147 -33.08 6.58 -7.48
CA ARG A 147 -34.24 7.49 -7.49
C ARG A 147 -35.56 6.71 -7.38
N ALA A 148 -35.71 5.64 -8.16
CA ALA A 148 -36.89 4.77 -8.14
C ALA A 148 -37.04 4.00 -6.81
N PHE A 149 -35.91 3.58 -6.24
CA PHE A 149 -35.89 2.96 -4.92
C PHE A 149 -36.39 3.91 -3.82
N MET A 150 -35.90 5.15 -3.82
CA MET A 150 -36.28 6.17 -2.84
C MET A 150 -37.73 6.62 -3.00
N THR A 151 -38.25 6.69 -4.23
CA THR A 151 -39.67 6.99 -4.44
C THR A 151 -40.56 5.86 -3.93
N CYS A 152 -40.19 4.59 -4.11
CA CYS A 152 -40.97 3.47 -3.55
C CYS A 152 -41.02 3.51 -2.02
N ALA A 153 -39.90 3.84 -1.37
CA ALA A 153 -39.86 4.00 0.08
C ALA A 153 -40.75 5.17 0.56
N LEU A 154 -40.70 6.32 -0.14
CA LEU A 154 -41.52 7.49 0.17
C LEU A 154 -43.02 7.21 -0.05
N VAL A 155 -43.38 6.54 -1.15
CA VAL A 155 -44.77 6.10 -1.42
C VAL A 155 -45.26 5.19 -0.30
N THR A 156 -44.41 4.29 0.20
CA THR A 156 -44.79 3.42 1.30
C THR A 156 -45.01 4.19 2.60
N GLN A 157 -44.16 5.17 2.92
CA GLN A 157 -44.38 6.06 4.06
C GLN A 157 -45.67 6.87 3.92
N LEU A 158 -45.95 7.38 2.72
CA LEU A 158 -47.20 8.10 2.43
C LEU A 158 -48.43 7.21 2.67
N LEU A 159 -48.40 5.95 2.20
CA LEU A 159 -49.47 4.99 2.45
C LEU A 159 -49.65 4.73 3.95
N VAL A 160 -48.57 4.51 4.70
CA VAL A 160 -48.62 4.33 6.16
C VAL A 160 -49.20 5.58 6.86
N ALA A 161 -48.79 6.77 6.44
CA ALA A 161 -49.28 8.05 6.98
C ALA A 161 -50.79 8.24 6.73
N LEU A 162 -51.30 7.77 5.60
CA LEU A 162 -52.70 7.96 5.23
C LEU A 162 -53.61 6.87 5.81
N ILE A 163 -53.17 5.62 5.76
CA ILE A 163 -53.97 4.45 6.17
C ILE A 163 -54.12 4.39 7.69
N SER A 164 -53.06 4.68 8.46
CA SER A 164 -53.09 4.48 9.91
C SER A 164 -54.10 5.38 10.62
N PRO A 165 -54.19 6.70 10.35
CA PRO A 165 -55.20 7.55 10.95
C PRO A 165 -56.62 7.12 10.56
N VAL A 166 -56.86 6.77 9.30
CA VAL A 166 -58.18 6.35 8.79
C VAL A 166 -58.65 5.03 9.44
N SER A 167 -57.75 4.07 9.62
CA SER A 167 -58.04 2.83 10.35
C SER A 167 -58.48 3.12 11.79
N LEU A 168 -57.80 4.06 12.47
CA LEU A 168 -58.12 4.45 13.85
C LEU A 168 -59.48 5.18 13.96
N THR A 169 -59.85 6.00 12.98
CA THR A 169 -61.13 6.72 13.01
C THR A 169 -62.32 5.79 12.78
N LEU A 170 -62.15 4.75 11.95
CA LEU A 170 -63.21 3.80 11.64
C LEU A 170 -63.38 2.74 12.74
N GLY A 171 -62.30 2.33 13.40
CA GLY A 171 -62.26 1.16 14.28
C GLY A 171 -62.77 1.36 15.72
N GLN A 172 -63.43 2.49 16.04
CA GLN A 172 -63.83 2.86 17.41
C GLN A 172 -62.70 2.65 18.44
N VAL A 173 -61.51 3.16 18.14
CA VAL A 173 -60.33 3.01 18.99
C VAL A 173 -60.29 4.13 20.03
N ASP A 174 -59.85 3.81 21.25
CA ASP A 174 -59.62 4.81 22.29
C ASP A 174 -58.62 5.88 21.83
N PHE A 175 -58.89 7.13 22.19
CA PHE A 175 -58.12 8.29 21.78
C PHE A 175 -56.64 8.16 22.16
N ALA A 176 -56.35 7.64 23.36
CA ALA A 176 -54.99 7.43 23.83
C ALA A 176 -54.20 6.44 22.95
N ALA A 177 -54.86 5.37 22.50
CA ALA A 177 -54.25 4.37 21.61
C ALA A 177 -54.04 4.93 20.19
N ALA A 178 -54.94 5.78 19.71
CA ALA A 178 -54.77 6.47 18.43
C ALA A 178 -53.58 7.44 18.45
N LEU A 179 -53.45 8.24 19.52
CA LEU A 179 -52.33 9.15 19.72
C LEU A 179 -50.98 8.39 19.80
N LEU A 180 -50.92 7.31 20.59
CA LEU A 180 -49.71 6.49 20.71
C LEU A 180 -49.28 5.90 19.36
N SER A 181 -50.25 5.45 18.57
CA SER A 181 -49.98 4.88 17.24
C SER A 181 -49.35 5.90 16.29
N VAL A 182 -49.83 7.15 16.28
CA VAL A 182 -49.24 8.23 15.48
C VAL A 182 -47.81 8.53 15.92
N VAL A 183 -47.56 8.59 17.23
CA VAL A 183 -46.20 8.80 17.76
C VAL A 183 -45.25 7.68 17.32
N VAL A 184 -45.67 6.42 17.39
CA VAL A 184 -44.88 5.27 16.92
C VAL A 184 -44.58 5.38 15.42
N ILE A 185 -45.54 5.81 14.60
CA ILE A 185 -45.35 6.03 13.16
C ILE A 185 -44.32 7.15 12.91
N LEU A 186 -44.39 8.25 13.66
CA LEU A 186 -43.39 9.33 13.55
C LEU A 186 -41.99 8.81 13.85
N PHE A 187 -41.80 8.03 14.92
CA PHE A 187 -40.51 7.39 15.20
C PHE A 187 -40.06 6.47 14.05
N ALA A 188 -40.98 5.67 13.49
CA ALA A 188 -40.66 4.82 12.35
C ALA A 188 -40.24 5.61 11.10
N PHE A 189 -40.77 6.81 10.88
CA PHE A 189 -40.36 7.67 9.75
C PHE A 189 -38.93 8.18 9.89
N TYR A 190 -38.51 8.53 11.10
CA TYR A 190 -37.14 9.03 11.35
C TYR A 190 -36.10 7.91 11.50
N ILE A 191 -36.48 6.74 12.02
CA ILE A 191 -35.57 5.60 12.22
C ILE A 191 -35.45 4.74 10.96
N GLY A 192 -36.59 4.44 10.34
CA GLY A 192 -36.70 3.36 9.37
C GLY A 192 -36.13 3.74 8.01
N VAL A 193 -36.58 4.84 7.43
CA VAL A 193 -36.31 5.09 6.02
C VAL A 193 -35.10 6.02 5.86
N PRO A 194 -34.05 5.58 5.14
CA PRO A 194 -32.93 6.43 4.77
C PRO A 194 -33.35 7.38 3.64
N THR A 195 -34.36 8.20 3.87
CA THR A 195 -34.86 9.23 2.94
C THR A 195 -34.24 10.58 3.25
N ARG A 196 -34.32 11.50 2.28
CA ARG A 196 -33.94 12.89 2.49
C ARG A 196 -34.74 13.45 3.66
N LEU A 197 -34.07 14.07 4.62
CA LEU A 197 -34.69 14.62 5.83
C LEU A 197 -35.88 15.52 5.51
N ALA A 198 -35.77 16.33 4.45
CA ALA A 198 -36.84 17.22 4.01
C ALA A 198 -38.14 16.46 3.68
N ALA A 199 -38.06 15.34 2.96
CA ALA A 199 -39.24 14.56 2.58
C ALA A 199 -39.88 13.86 3.80
N ASN A 200 -39.07 13.36 4.73
CA ASN A 200 -39.57 12.79 5.98
C ASN A 200 -40.28 13.84 6.82
N LEU A 201 -39.68 15.03 6.94
CA LEU A 201 -40.27 16.12 7.71
C LEU A 201 -41.60 16.58 7.10
N THR A 202 -41.71 16.67 5.77
CA THR A 202 -42.98 17.06 5.13
C THR A 202 -44.08 16.03 5.38
N LEU A 203 -43.77 14.73 5.27
CA LEU A 203 -44.73 13.65 5.55
C LEU A 203 -45.12 13.61 7.03
N ALA A 204 -44.15 13.78 7.94
CA ALA A 204 -44.38 13.80 9.37
C ALA A 204 -45.26 14.99 9.79
N LEU A 205 -44.97 16.20 9.28
CA LEU A 205 -45.80 17.38 9.54
C LEU A 205 -47.20 17.24 8.95
N ALA A 206 -47.35 16.69 7.74
CA ALA A 206 -48.65 16.44 7.15
C ALA A 206 -49.49 15.46 8.00
N LEU A 207 -48.86 14.40 8.51
CA LEU A 207 -49.51 13.44 9.43
C LEU A 207 -49.93 14.13 10.74
N CYS A 208 -49.07 14.93 11.35
CA CYS A 208 -49.36 15.64 12.59
C CYS A 208 -50.52 16.63 12.41
N ILE A 209 -50.47 17.44 11.36
CA ILE A 209 -51.52 18.42 11.03
C ILE A 209 -52.84 17.71 10.76
N GLY A 210 -52.82 16.64 9.96
CA GLY A 210 -54.00 15.84 9.68
C GLY A 210 -54.62 15.26 10.95
N PHE A 211 -53.82 14.71 11.86
CA PHE A 211 -54.31 14.18 13.13
C PHE A 211 -54.93 15.27 14.03
N VAL A 212 -54.27 16.42 14.16
CA VAL A 212 -54.77 17.57 14.95
C VAL A 212 -56.10 18.08 14.40
N LEU A 213 -56.25 18.15 13.07
CA LEU A 213 -57.50 18.60 12.43
C LEU A 213 -58.65 17.60 12.61
N ILE A 214 -58.36 16.30 12.64
CA ILE A 214 -59.37 15.25 12.79
C ILE A 214 -59.74 15.05 14.27
N THR A 215 -58.83 15.35 15.21
CA THR A 215 -59.00 15.11 16.66
C THR A 215 -60.34 15.62 17.23
N PRO A 216 -60.80 16.86 16.96
CA PRO A 216 -62.08 17.38 17.47
C PRO A 216 -63.31 16.62 16.96
N SER A 217 -63.18 15.90 15.83
CA SER A 217 -64.27 15.08 15.28
C SER A 217 -64.31 13.66 15.88
N LEU A 218 -63.22 13.22 16.51
CA LEU A 218 -63.09 11.87 17.08
C LEU A 218 -63.45 11.82 18.55
N ALA A 219 -63.14 12.87 19.30
CA ALA A 219 -63.41 12.94 20.73
C ALA A 219 -63.68 14.40 21.14
N ASP A 220 -64.45 14.56 22.21
CA ASP A 220 -64.68 15.86 22.84
C ASP A 220 -63.45 16.24 23.68
N VAL A 221 -62.43 16.76 22.98
CA VAL A 221 -61.11 17.06 23.54
C VAL A 221 -61.02 18.54 23.90
N SER A 222 -60.59 18.84 25.13
CA SER A 222 -60.37 20.21 25.58
C SER A 222 -59.32 20.94 24.74
N ALA A 223 -59.43 22.28 24.62
CA ALA A 223 -58.43 23.09 23.93
C ALA A 223 -57.02 22.94 24.53
N ILE A 224 -56.92 22.69 25.84
CA ILE A 224 -55.65 22.46 26.54
C ILE A 224 -55.01 21.15 26.05
N THR A 225 -55.78 20.07 25.99
CA THR A 225 -55.30 18.77 25.51
C THR A 225 -54.86 18.84 24.03
N LEU A 226 -55.55 19.64 23.20
CA LEU A 226 -55.12 19.88 21.82
C LEU A 226 -53.75 20.58 21.74
N ILE A 227 -53.51 21.55 22.62
CA ILE A 227 -52.20 22.22 22.75
C ILE A 227 -51.13 21.23 23.21
N GLU A 228 -51.42 20.37 24.19
CA GLU A 228 -50.49 19.33 24.65
C GLU A 228 -50.09 18.38 23.52
N ILE A 229 -51.02 17.98 22.65
CA ILE A 229 -50.74 17.15 21.48
C ILE A 229 -49.85 17.88 20.47
N CYS A 230 -50.13 19.17 20.19
CA CYS A 230 -49.30 19.99 19.32
C CYS A 230 -47.86 20.11 19.87
N VAL A 231 -47.70 20.32 21.17
CA VAL A 231 -46.39 20.37 21.83
C VAL A 231 -45.70 19.01 21.73
N LEU A 232 -46.39 17.91 22.02
CA LEU A 232 -45.85 16.55 21.90
C LEU A 232 -45.35 16.27 20.49
N PHE A 233 -46.15 16.57 19.46
CA PHE A 233 -45.74 16.40 18.06
C PHE A 233 -44.57 17.31 17.70
N GLY A 234 -44.55 18.55 18.17
CA GLY A 234 -43.41 19.46 18.00
C GLY A 234 -42.12 18.86 18.57
N VAL A 235 -42.16 18.32 19.79
CA VAL A 235 -41.00 17.69 20.45
C VAL A 235 -40.57 16.42 19.71
N VAL A 236 -41.50 15.53 19.33
CA VAL A 236 -41.19 14.29 18.60
C VAL A 236 -40.54 14.59 17.25
N ASN A 237 -41.06 15.56 16.49
CA ASN A 237 -40.48 15.99 15.22
C ASN A 237 -39.11 16.64 15.43
N ALA A 238 -38.93 17.48 16.46
CA ALA A 238 -37.64 18.10 16.76
C ALA A 238 -36.56 17.06 17.08
N ILE A 239 -36.88 16.09 17.95
CA ILE A 239 -35.97 14.98 18.28
C ILE A 239 -35.67 14.13 17.04
N GLY A 240 -36.69 13.80 16.25
CA GLY A 240 -36.52 13.03 15.01
C GLY A 240 -35.63 13.73 13.98
N VAL A 241 -35.80 15.05 13.83
CA VAL A 241 -34.97 15.89 12.96
C VAL A 241 -33.53 15.89 13.43
N GLU A 242 -33.26 16.15 14.71
CA GLU A 242 -31.90 16.16 15.25
C GLU A 242 -31.24 14.79 15.17
N MET A 243 -31.98 13.71 15.45
CA MET A 243 -31.49 12.34 15.30
C MET A 243 -31.05 12.04 13.86
N VAL A 244 -31.89 12.35 12.87
CA VAL A 244 -31.57 12.11 11.46
C VAL A 244 -30.44 13.02 10.97
N ARG A 245 -30.43 14.30 11.37
CA ARG A 245 -29.34 15.23 11.05
C ARG A 245 -28.00 14.74 11.59
N ALA A 246 -27.95 14.38 12.87
CA ALA A 246 -26.74 13.88 13.52
C ALA A 246 -26.26 12.57 12.88
N ALA A 247 -27.19 11.63 12.63
CA ALA A 247 -26.87 10.38 11.98
C ALA A 247 -26.41 10.57 10.52
N ASN A 248 -26.97 11.56 9.81
CA ASN A 248 -26.51 11.92 8.47
C ASN A 248 -25.09 12.47 8.51
N ARG A 249 -24.81 13.46 9.36
CA ARG A 249 -23.47 14.05 9.51
C ARG A 249 -22.41 13.00 9.86
N LEU A 250 -22.67 12.20 10.89
CA LEU A 250 -21.74 11.16 11.33
C LEU A 250 -21.35 10.20 10.20
N ARG A 251 -22.31 9.80 9.35
CA ARG A 251 -22.04 8.92 8.21
C ARG A 251 -21.17 9.58 7.14
N ARG A 252 -21.43 10.86 6.86
CA ARG A 252 -20.65 11.61 5.86
C ARG A 252 -19.24 11.90 6.37
N GLU A 253 -19.09 12.25 7.63
CA GLU A 253 -17.78 12.41 8.28
C GLU A 253 -16.99 11.10 8.26
N GLY A 254 -17.64 9.97 8.55
CA GLY A 254 -17.03 8.65 8.41
C GLY A 254 -16.58 8.35 6.98
N PHE A 255 -17.38 8.71 5.97
CA PHE A 255 -17.02 8.54 4.56
C PHE A 255 -15.79 9.38 4.16
N VAL A 256 -15.75 10.67 4.54
CA VAL A 256 -14.59 11.53 4.29
C VAL A 256 -13.33 10.99 4.99
N THR A 257 -13.48 10.48 6.21
CA THR A 257 -12.38 9.86 6.95
C THR A 257 -11.83 8.63 6.23
N LEU A 258 -12.70 7.77 5.70
CA LEU A 258 -12.31 6.59 4.93
C LEU A 258 -11.56 6.96 3.64
N LEU A 259 -12.05 7.96 2.90
CA LEU A 259 -11.35 8.46 1.70
C LEU A 259 -9.94 8.95 2.05
N ARG A 260 -9.81 9.72 3.13
CA ARG A 260 -8.51 10.22 3.59
C ARG A 260 -7.57 9.09 4.04
N GLN A 261 -8.10 8.04 4.65
CA GLN A 261 -7.30 6.87 5.00
C GLN A 261 -6.81 6.12 3.76
N GLN A 262 -7.62 5.99 2.71
CA GLN A 262 -7.20 5.37 1.45
C GLN A 262 -6.08 6.17 0.78
N GLU A 263 -6.21 7.50 0.72
CA GLU A 263 -5.19 8.38 0.16
C GLU A 263 -3.84 8.24 0.89
N LEU A 264 -3.85 8.31 2.23
CA LEU A 264 -2.64 8.13 3.04
C LEU A 264 -2.05 6.73 2.89
N TYR A 265 -2.89 5.71 2.75
CA TYR A 265 -2.42 4.35 2.52
C TYR A 265 -1.70 4.22 1.17
N ASP A 266 -2.25 4.82 0.12
CA ASP A 266 -1.64 4.80 -1.22
C ASP A 266 -0.34 5.61 -1.26
N GLU A 267 -0.28 6.74 -0.55
CA GLU A 267 0.94 7.53 -0.38
C GLU A 267 2.03 6.72 0.35
N LEU A 268 1.68 6.15 1.51
CA LEU A 268 2.60 5.32 2.29
C LEU A 268 3.08 4.09 1.49
N LYS A 269 2.18 3.44 0.75
CA LYS A 269 2.53 2.31 -0.11
C LYS A 269 3.53 2.70 -1.19
N ARG A 270 3.36 3.88 -1.79
CA ARG A 270 4.31 4.42 -2.77
C ARG A 270 5.67 4.72 -2.14
N GLU A 271 5.69 5.35 -0.97
CA GLU A 271 6.93 5.64 -0.23
C GLU A 271 7.69 4.37 0.16
N VAL A 272 6.98 3.35 0.67
CA VAL A 272 7.55 2.05 1.00
C VAL A 272 8.12 1.36 -0.24
N GLY A 273 7.43 1.44 -1.39
CA GLY A 273 7.93 0.89 -2.66
C GLY A 273 9.26 1.51 -3.08
N VAL A 274 9.34 2.85 -3.09
CA VAL A 274 10.59 3.58 -3.43
C VAL A 274 11.72 3.21 -2.48
N ARG A 275 11.42 3.13 -1.17
CA ARG A 275 12.42 2.73 -0.17
C ARG A 275 12.94 1.31 -0.39
N GLN A 276 12.05 0.36 -0.67
CA GLN A 276 12.42 -1.04 -0.91
C GLN A 276 13.28 -1.19 -2.16
N GLU A 277 12.97 -0.47 -3.24
CA GLU A 277 13.79 -0.46 -4.46
C GLU A 277 15.20 0.10 -4.19
N ALA A 278 15.31 1.19 -3.44
CA ALA A 278 16.59 1.75 -3.05
C ALA A 278 17.41 0.78 -2.17
N GLU A 279 16.78 0.14 -1.18
CA GLU A 279 17.42 -0.87 -0.35
C GLU A 279 17.88 -2.09 -1.17
N GLN A 280 17.08 -2.55 -2.13
CA GLN A 280 17.45 -3.65 -3.03
C GLN A 280 18.60 -3.28 -3.96
N ALA A 281 18.62 -2.06 -4.51
CA ALA A 281 19.70 -1.59 -5.37
C ALA A 281 21.04 -1.52 -4.62
N VAL A 282 21.01 -1.05 -3.36
CA VAL A 282 22.19 -1.05 -2.48
C VAL A 282 22.65 -2.49 -2.21
N ARG A 283 21.74 -3.38 -1.80
CA ARG A 283 22.07 -4.79 -1.54
C ARG A 283 22.64 -5.50 -2.76
N ALA A 284 22.03 -5.33 -3.93
CA ALA A 284 22.51 -5.93 -5.18
C ALA A 284 23.90 -5.41 -5.56
N THR A 285 24.18 -4.13 -5.31
CA THR A 285 25.51 -3.54 -5.54
C THR A 285 26.55 -4.11 -4.57
N GLU A 286 26.19 -4.27 -3.30
CA GLU A 286 27.06 -4.85 -2.28
C GLU A 286 27.36 -6.33 -2.55
N GLU A 287 26.34 -7.14 -2.87
CA GLU A 287 26.48 -8.55 -3.24
C GLU A 287 27.34 -8.72 -4.51
N SER A 288 27.12 -7.88 -5.53
CA SER A 288 27.92 -7.88 -6.75
C SER A 288 29.39 -7.56 -6.48
N PHE A 289 29.67 -6.53 -5.66
CA PHE A 289 31.03 -6.20 -5.25
C PHE A 289 31.69 -7.35 -4.49
N GLN A 290 31.01 -7.91 -3.48
CA GLN A 290 31.54 -9.04 -2.71
C GLN A 290 31.83 -10.23 -3.62
N SER A 291 30.91 -10.57 -4.52
CA SER A 291 31.10 -11.68 -5.46
C SER A 291 32.31 -11.48 -6.37
N ILE A 292 32.49 -10.29 -6.95
CA ILE A 292 33.62 -10.00 -7.84
C ILE A 292 34.94 -9.96 -7.04
N PHE A 293 34.94 -9.30 -5.88
CA PHE A 293 36.14 -9.12 -5.05
C PHE A 293 36.68 -10.47 -4.57
N TYR A 294 35.82 -11.32 -3.99
CA TYR A 294 36.23 -12.62 -3.43
C TYR A 294 36.49 -13.70 -4.49
N ALA A 295 35.85 -13.63 -5.67
CA ALA A 295 36.09 -14.57 -6.76
C ALA A 295 37.24 -14.17 -7.70
N ALA A 296 37.77 -12.94 -7.59
CA ALA A 296 38.86 -12.49 -8.43
C ALA A 296 40.11 -13.39 -8.27
N PRO A 297 40.71 -13.86 -9.38
CA PRO A 297 41.88 -14.76 -9.33
C PRO A 297 43.17 -14.02 -8.96
N LEU A 298 43.19 -12.69 -9.10
CA LEU A 298 44.32 -11.85 -8.70
C LEU A 298 44.23 -11.58 -7.19
N PRO A 299 45.33 -11.75 -6.45
CA PRO A 299 45.46 -11.27 -5.07
C PRO A 299 45.20 -9.76 -4.96
N ILE A 300 44.13 -9.40 -4.23
CA ILE A 300 43.71 -8.01 -4.02
C ILE A 300 43.44 -7.78 -2.53
N ALA A 301 43.92 -6.65 -2.01
CA ALA A 301 43.63 -6.19 -0.66
C ALA A 301 43.27 -4.70 -0.63
N LEU A 302 42.40 -4.31 0.29
CA LEU A 302 42.12 -2.94 0.68
C LEU A 302 42.85 -2.65 1.99
N VAL A 303 43.60 -1.56 2.02
CA VAL A 303 44.46 -1.16 3.14
C VAL A 303 44.18 0.28 3.51
N ASP A 304 44.17 0.61 4.80
CA ASP A 304 44.09 1.98 5.28
C ASP A 304 45.41 2.72 4.96
N PRO A 305 45.38 3.83 4.20
CA PRO A 305 46.60 4.53 3.80
C PRO A 305 47.32 5.26 4.94
N GLY A 306 46.65 5.51 6.08
CA GLY A 306 47.24 6.15 7.25
C GLY A 306 47.88 5.15 8.22
N THR A 307 47.23 4.00 8.45
CA THR A 307 47.72 2.99 9.41
C THR A 307 48.44 1.81 8.76
N PHE A 308 48.31 1.63 7.44
CA PHE A 308 48.76 0.45 6.69
C PHE A 308 48.15 -0.87 7.17
N GLN A 309 47.00 -0.81 7.84
CA GLN A 309 46.25 -2.00 8.24
C GLN A 309 45.37 -2.50 7.10
N VAL A 310 45.34 -3.82 6.90
CA VAL A 310 44.41 -4.46 5.98
C VAL A 310 43.00 -4.23 6.49
N MET A 311 42.17 -3.64 5.64
CA MET A 311 40.73 -3.50 5.85
C MET A 311 40.00 -4.75 5.37
N GLN A 312 40.36 -5.25 4.19
CA GLN A 312 39.75 -6.43 3.58
C GLN A 312 40.72 -7.07 2.57
N ALA A 313 40.72 -8.39 2.43
CA ALA A 313 41.49 -9.07 1.39
C ALA A 313 40.65 -10.17 0.75
N ASN A 314 40.86 -10.42 -0.54
CA ASN A 314 40.17 -11.50 -1.24
C ASN A 314 40.83 -12.86 -0.99
N ILE A 315 40.14 -13.94 -1.37
CA ILE A 315 40.59 -15.32 -1.16
C ILE A 315 41.95 -15.57 -1.85
N ALA A 316 42.19 -14.98 -3.02
CA ALA A 316 43.45 -15.12 -3.73
C ALA A 316 44.64 -14.52 -2.96
N ALA A 317 44.47 -13.38 -2.29
CA ALA A 317 45.50 -12.77 -1.44
C ALA A 317 45.77 -13.62 -0.19
N LEU A 318 44.73 -14.10 0.48
CA LEU A 318 44.88 -15.00 1.64
C LEU A 318 45.67 -16.25 1.26
N ARG A 319 45.35 -16.87 0.12
CA ARG A 319 46.06 -18.04 -0.41
C ARG A 319 47.52 -17.75 -0.76
N LEU A 320 47.81 -16.59 -1.36
CA LEU A 320 49.18 -16.22 -1.74
C LEU A 320 50.10 -16.13 -0.51
N PHE A 321 49.61 -15.54 0.59
CA PHE A 321 50.40 -15.36 1.81
C PHE A 321 50.31 -16.54 2.79
N GLY A 322 49.46 -17.54 2.51
CA GLY A 322 49.27 -18.72 3.37
C GLY A 322 48.48 -18.41 4.63
N ILE A 323 47.60 -17.40 4.59
CA ILE A 323 46.75 -17.02 5.72
C ILE A 323 45.47 -17.87 5.67
N ALA A 324 45.22 -18.64 6.74
CA ALA A 324 44.06 -19.52 6.85
C ALA A 324 42.81 -18.82 7.39
N ASP A 325 42.97 -17.70 8.09
CA ASP A 325 41.87 -16.93 8.65
C ASP A 325 41.38 -15.88 7.64
N GLU A 326 40.07 -15.81 7.42
CA GLU A 326 39.45 -14.78 6.58
C GLU A 326 39.51 -13.40 7.24
N ASN A 327 39.70 -13.37 8.57
CA ASN A 327 39.72 -12.15 9.35
C ASN A 327 41.12 -11.54 9.43
N VAL A 328 41.59 -11.01 8.30
CA VAL A 328 42.86 -10.25 8.21
C VAL A 328 42.73 -8.78 8.61
N ALA A 329 41.55 -8.36 9.08
CA ALA A 329 41.29 -6.99 9.49
C ALA A 329 42.25 -6.57 10.61
N GLY A 330 43.02 -5.49 10.39
CA GLY A 330 43.99 -4.98 11.35
C GLY A 330 45.42 -5.53 11.21
N LEU A 331 45.66 -6.48 10.30
CA LEU A 331 47.02 -6.93 9.98
C LEU A 331 47.80 -5.78 9.33
N ASP A 332 48.97 -5.44 9.87
CA ASP A 332 49.84 -4.42 9.28
C ASP A 332 50.61 -5.02 8.11
N VAL A 333 50.34 -4.54 6.88
CA VAL A 333 50.95 -5.09 5.67
C VAL A 333 52.47 -4.94 5.64
N ARG A 334 53.03 -4.00 6.41
CA ARG A 334 54.48 -3.76 6.48
C ARG A 334 55.25 -4.96 7.03
N GLN A 335 54.59 -5.80 7.83
CA GLN A 335 55.20 -7.02 8.40
C GLN A 335 55.46 -8.11 7.35
N LEU A 336 54.84 -8.00 6.18
CA LEU A 336 54.97 -8.97 5.09
C LEU A 336 56.08 -8.59 4.10
N PHE A 337 56.86 -7.54 4.34
CA PHE A 337 57.99 -7.16 3.48
C PHE A 337 59.31 -7.67 4.06
N ASP A 338 60.24 -8.04 3.17
CA ASP A 338 61.56 -8.60 3.52
C ASP A 338 62.68 -7.54 3.53
N ASP A 339 62.46 -6.38 2.90
CA ASP A 339 63.44 -5.30 2.74
C ASP A 339 63.44 -4.29 3.92
N GLU A 340 64.58 -3.68 4.22
CA GLU A 340 64.69 -2.58 5.21
C GLU A 340 64.28 -1.20 4.63
N ASP A 341 64.22 -1.07 3.29
CA ASP A 341 64.00 0.19 2.55
C ASP A 341 62.52 0.45 2.19
N ILE A 342 61.60 -0.08 3.00
CA ILE A 342 60.14 0.00 2.82
C ILE A 342 59.63 1.45 2.63
N PRO A 343 60.04 2.45 3.43
CA PRO A 343 59.44 3.79 3.38
C PRO A 343 59.60 4.50 2.03
N GLU A 344 60.80 4.45 1.44
CA GLU A 344 61.10 5.19 0.19
C GLU A 344 60.37 4.60 -1.02
N ARG A 345 60.19 3.27 -1.03
CA ARG A 345 59.46 2.57 -2.09
C ARG A 345 57.94 2.65 -1.93
N LEU A 346 57.44 2.71 -0.69
CA LEU A 346 56.02 2.94 -0.42
C LEU A 346 55.59 4.33 -0.87
N ASP A 347 56.39 5.36 -0.60
CA ASP A 347 56.10 6.73 -1.03
C ASP A 347 55.98 6.81 -2.56
N LYS A 348 56.85 6.11 -3.31
CA LYS A 348 56.74 6.00 -4.78
C LYS A 348 55.46 5.32 -5.23
N LEU A 349 54.97 4.32 -4.48
CA LEU A 349 53.72 3.61 -4.74
C LEU A 349 52.47 4.49 -4.52
N VAL A 350 52.49 5.32 -3.48
CA VAL A 350 51.36 6.16 -3.05
C VAL A 350 51.31 7.48 -3.83
N LEU A 351 52.45 8.12 -4.07
CA LEU A 351 52.55 9.41 -4.76
C LEU A 351 52.27 9.33 -6.26
N THR A 352 52.44 8.15 -6.88
CA THR A 352 52.20 7.99 -8.32
C THR A 352 50.72 7.88 -8.70
N GLY A 353 49.79 7.69 -7.74
CA GLY A 353 48.38 8.12 -7.73
C GLY A 353 47.44 7.77 -8.91
N ARG A 354 47.94 7.21 -10.01
CA ARG A 354 47.23 6.86 -11.24
C ARG A 354 47.95 5.67 -11.84
N ALA A 355 47.46 4.46 -11.57
CA ALA A 355 47.99 3.21 -12.14
C ALA A 355 49.52 3.24 -12.29
N GLY A 356 50.22 3.59 -11.21
CA GLY A 356 51.68 3.74 -11.22
C GLY A 356 52.31 2.43 -11.61
N SER A 357 53.42 2.49 -12.34
CA SER A 357 54.18 1.31 -12.76
C SER A 357 54.36 0.37 -11.57
N PRO A 358 54.01 -0.92 -11.69
CA PRO A 358 54.13 -1.87 -10.59
C PRO A 358 55.56 -1.87 -10.05
N VAL A 359 55.69 -1.81 -8.73
CA VAL A 359 56.98 -1.85 -8.05
C VAL A 359 57.23 -3.27 -7.56
N GLU A 360 58.42 -3.79 -7.83
CA GLU A 360 58.82 -5.12 -7.37
C GLU A 360 59.27 -5.06 -5.90
N PHE A 361 58.75 -5.97 -5.09
CA PHE A 361 59.11 -6.15 -3.69
C PHE A 361 59.44 -7.61 -3.39
N GLY A 362 60.39 -7.81 -2.47
CA GLY A 362 60.49 -9.07 -1.73
C GLY A 362 59.47 -9.05 -0.59
N MET A 363 58.56 -10.02 -0.60
CA MET A 363 57.57 -10.20 0.46
C MET A 363 57.71 -11.57 1.10
N LYS A 364 57.40 -11.65 2.39
CA LYS A 364 57.48 -12.84 3.21
C LYS A 364 56.08 -13.41 3.43
N ARG A 365 55.90 -14.69 3.10
CA ARG A 365 54.70 -15.46 3.45
C ARG A 365 54.69 -15.80 4.95
N VAL A 366 53.54 -16.21 5.48
CA VAL A 366 53.42 -16.62 6.90
C VAL A 366 54.34 -17.79 7.25
N ASP A 367 54.59 -18.69 6.29
CA ASP A 367 55.53 -19.83 6.44
C ASP A 367 57.01 -19.42 6.41
N GLY A 368 57.31 -18.13 6.20
CA GLY A 368 58.65 -17.58 6.12
C GLY A 368 59.29 -17.61 4.73
N THR A 369 58.61 -18.15 3.72
CA THR A 369 59.11 -18.18 2.34
C THR A 369 59.10 -16.77 1.74
N ILE A 370 60.22 -16.39 1.13
CA ILE A 370 60.33 -15.12 0.39
C ILE A 370 59.79 -15.32 -1.03
N ILE A 371 58.87 -14.47 -1.43
CA ILE A 371 58.32 -14.36 -2.78
C ILE A 371 58.63 -12.99 -3.38
N HIS A 372 58.89 -12.97 -4.68
CA HIS A 372 59.03 -11.73 -5.43
C HIS A 372 57.69 -11.38 -6.05
N VAL A 373 57.19 -10.19 -5.71
CA VAL A 373 55.87 -9.74 -6.18
C VAL A 373 55.96 -8.37 -6.81
N LEU A 374 55.16 -8.17 -7.86
CA LEU A 374 54.86 -6.85 -8.40
C LEU A 374 53.62 -6.31 -7.69
N VAL A 375 53.75 -5.16 -7.06
CA VAL A 375 52.68 -4.50 -6.33
C VAL A 375 52.23 -3.26 -7.07
N SER A 376 50.93 -3.15 -7.30
CA SER A 376 50.28 -1.95 -7.81
C SER A 376 49.30 -1.43 -6.77
N ALA A 377 49.26 -0.11 -6.58
CA ALA A 377 48.34 0.53 -5.66
C ALA A 377 47.53 1.64 -6.34
N ALA A 378 46.27 1.78 -5.92
CA ALA A 378 45.42 2.89 -6.29
C ALA A 378 44.62 3.38 -5.08
N ILE A 379 44.44 4.69 -4.93
CA ILE A 379 43.58 5.25 -3.89
C ILE A 379 42.12 5.17 -4.37
N VAL A 380 41.28 4.53 -3.56
CA VAL A 380 39.84 4.37 -3.78
C VAL A 380 39.06 4.86 -2.57
N HIS A 381 37.75 4.99 -2.72
CA HIS A 381 36.85 5.22 -1.59
C HIS A 381 36.11 3.92 -1.29
N PHE A 382 36.23 3.45 -0.05
CA PHE A 382 35.57 2.25 0.43
C PHE A 382 34.83 2.60 1.73
N GLN A 383 33.52 2.31 1.78
CA GLN A 383 32.65 2.63 2.94
C GLN A 383 32.77 4.09 3.44
N GLY A 384 32.94 5.04 2.52
CA GLY A 384 33.05 6.47 2.86
C GLY A 384 34.42 6.90 3.41
N GLN A 385 35.40 5.99 3.50
CA GLN A 385 36.76 6.28 3.92
C GLN A 385 37.74 6.12 2.74
N ARG A 386 38.87 6.83 2.78
CA ARG A 386 39.94 6.64 1.80
C ARG A 386 40.61 5.29 2.09
N ALA A 387 40.69 4.44 1.07
CA ALA A 387 41.37 3.16 1.13
C ALA A 387 42.39 3.05 -0.01
N MET A 388 43.40 2.21 0.17
CA MET A 388 44.38 1.86 -0.84
C MET A 388 44.07 0.46 -1.35
N LEU A 389 43.67 0.37 -2.62
CA LEU A 389 43.48 -0.90 -3.31
C LEU A 389 44.85 -1.38 -3.81
N ILE A 390 45.29 -2.52 -3.31
CA ILE A 390 46.57 -3.14 -3.64
C ILE A 390 46.31 -4.40 -4.46
N GLY A 391 46.88 -4.46 -5.67
CA GLY A 391 46.96 -5.65 -6.49
C GLY A 391 48.36 -6.25 -6.43
N ILE A 392 48.45 -7.57 -6.26
CA ILE A 392 49.72 -8.28 -6.08
C ILE A 392 49.84 -9.37 -7.13
N GLN A 393 50.96 -9.36 -7.86
CA GLN A 393 51.28 -10.39 -8.84
C GLN A 393 52.58 -11.11 -8.44
N ASP A 394 52.49 -12.41 -8.19
CA ASP A 394 53.67 -13.25 -7.95
C ASP A 394 54.48 -13.41 -9.24
N VAL A 395 55.72 -12.93 -9.22
CA VAL A 395 56.66 -13.01 -10.35
C VAL A 395 57.86 -13.90 -10.04
N THR A 396 57.82 -14.65 -8.92
CA THR A 396 58.92 -15.51 -8.47
C THR A 396 59.30 -16.55 -9.52
N ALA A 397 58.32 -17.23 -10.13
CA ALA A 397 58.57 -18.24 -11.18
C ALA A 397 59.18 -17.59 -12.43
N ARG A 398 58.57 -16.49 -12.91
CA ARG A 398 59.05 -15.75 -14.07
C ARG A 398 60.48 -15.24 -13.90
N ARG A 399 60.83 -14.83 -12.68
CA ARG A 399 62.18 -14.37 -12.34
C ARG A 399 63.18 -15.53 -12.35
N LYS A 400 62.85 -16.66 -11.72
CA LYS A 400 63.70 -17.87 -11.73
C LYS A 400 63.96 -18.36 -13.15
N GLU A 401 62.95 -18.34 -14.01
CA GLU A 401 63.10 -18.68 -15.43
C GLU A 401 64.01 -17.69 -16.17
N ALA A 402 63.84 -16.38 -15.95
CA ALA A 402 64.67 -15.36 -16.56
C ALA A 402 66.14 -15.42 -16.11
N GLU A 403 66.38 -15.70 -14.82
CA GLU A 403 67.72 -15.89 -14.26
C GLU A 403 68.38 -17.15 -14.83
N ALA A 404 67.66 -18.29 -14.86
CA ALA A 404 68.15 -19.53 -15.46
C ALA A 404 68.48 -19.38 -16.95
N LEU A 405 67.64 -18.67 -17.71
CA LEU A 405 67.91 -18.33 -19.12
C LEU A 405 69.15 -17.44 -19.26
N ARG A 406 69.35 -16.48 -18.36
CA ARG A 406 70.52 -15.60 -18.37
C ARG A 406 71.80 -16.40 -18.11
N GLU A 407 71.79 -17.27 -17.10
CA GLU A 407 72.92 -18.14 -16.78
C GLU A 407 73.26 -19.09 -17.92
N ALA A 408 72.25 -19.72 -18.53
CA ALA A 408 72.45 -20.60 -19.68
C ALA A 408 73.05 -19.85 -20.88
N ARG A 409 72.60 -18.61 -21.15
CA ARG A 409 73.17 -17.75 -22.19
C ARG A 409 74.63 -17.38 -21.88
N ASP A 410 74.93 -17.03 -20.64
CA ASP A 410 76.26 -16.60 -20.22
C ASP A 410 77.25 -17.78 -20.27
N GLN A 411 76.81 -18.99 -19.90
CA GLN A 411 77.59 -20.23 -20.09
C GLN A 411 77.83 -20.53 -21.57
N ALA A 412 76.81 -20.42 -22.42
CA ALA A 412 76.94 -20.66 -23.85
C ALA A 412 77.89 -19.66 -24.53
N THR A 413 77.83 -18.39 -24.16
CA THR A 413 78.73 -17.34 -24.68
C THR A 413 80.16 -17.53 -24.19
N ALA A 414 80.38 -17.88 -22.92
CA ALA A 414 81.69 -18.24 -22.40
C ALA A 414 82.29 -19.45 -23.13
N ALA A 415 81.52 -20.54 -23.30
CA ALA A 415 81.97 -21.73 -24.03
C ALA A 415 82.31 -21.43 -25.49
N SER A 416 81.48 -20.62 -26.17
CA SER A 416 81.75 -20.19 -27.54
C SER A 416 83.05 -19.38 -27.65
N ARG A 417 83.32 -18.50 -26.68
CA ARG A 417 84.55 -17.70 -26.65
C ARG A 417 85.79 -18.57 -26.44
N SER A 418 85.75 -19.49 -25.47
CA SER A 418 86.86 -20.43 -25.22
C SER A 418 87.14 -21.32 -26.44
N LYS A 419 86.10 -21.77 -27.16
CA LYS A 419 86.26 -22.54 -28.41
C LYS A 419 86.96 -21.71 -29.50
N SER A 420 86.56 -20.45 -29.67
CA SER A 420 87.19 -19.54 -30.65
C SER A 420 88.66 -19.26 -30.31
N GLU A 421 88.97 -19.01 -29.03
CA GLU A 421 90.34 -18.79 -28.55
C GLU A 421 91.21 -20.04 -28.75
N PHE A 422 90.69 -21.24 -28.46
CA PHE A 422 91.38 -22.51 -28.73
C PHE A 422 91.67 -22.71 -30.22
N LEU A 423 90.68 -22.49 -31.10
CA LEU A 423 90.87 -22.64 -32.55
C LEU A 423 91.87 -21.62 -33.09
N ALA A 424 91.85 -20.38 -32.59
CA ALA A 424 92.82 -19.37 -32.96
C ALA A 424 94.25 -19.76 -32.55
N ASN A 425 94.43 -20.23 -31.32
CA ASN A 425 95.73 -20.68 -30.81
C ASN A 425 96.24 -21.93 -31.55
N MET A 426 95.38 -22.92 -31.81
CA MET A 426 95.72 -24.10 -32.62
C MET A 426 96.10 -23.73 -34.05
N SER A 427 95.41 -22.76 -34.65
CA SER A 427 95.77 -22.26 -35.99
C SER A 427 97.15 -21.59 -35.99
N HIS A 428 97.49 -20.86 -34.92
CA HIS A 428 98.79 -20.21 -34.75
C HIS A 428 99.93 -21.24 -34.57
N GLU A 429 99.70 -22.26 -33.73
CA GLU A 429 100.64 -23.37 -33.48
C GLU A 429 100.84 -24.24 -34.73
N LEU A 430 99.79 -24.50 -35.53
CA LEU A 430 99.88 -25.31 -36.75
C LEU A 430 100.57 -24.57 -37.91
N ARG A 431 100.46 -23.23 -38.00
CA ARG A 431 101.13 -22.44 -39.05
C ARG A 431 102.63 -22.27 -38.81
N THR A 432 103.08 -22.38 -37.56
CA THR A 432 104.47 -22.12 -37.19
C THR A 432 105.47 -23.16 -37.74
N PRO A 433 105.22 -24.49 -37.71
CA PRO A 433 106.10 -25.45 -38.35
C PRO A 433 105.93 -25.54 -39.88
N LEU A 434 104.78 -25.12 -40.43
CA LEU A 434 104.48 -25.19 -41.86
C LEU A 434 105.18 -24.11 -42.71
N ASN A 435 105.79 -23.10 -42.08
CA ASN A 435 106.61 -22.08 -42.73
C ASN A 435 108.13 -22.36 -42.60
N ALA A 436 108.54 -23.49 -42.02
CA ALA A 436 109.94 -23.83 -41.76
C ALA A 436 110.51 -24.95 -42.66
N ILE A 437 109.87 -25.26 -43.79
CA ILE A 437 110.39 -26.14 -44.85
C ILE A 437 110.60 -25.36 -46.13
#